data_AF-M2TB23-F1
#
_entry.id   AF-M2TB23-F1
#
_cell.length_a   1.000
_cell.length_b   1.000
_cell.length_c   1.000
_cell.angle_alpha   90.00
_cell.angle_beta   90.00
_cell.angle_gamma   90.00
#
_symmetry.space_group_name_H-M   'P 1'
#
loop_
_entity.id
_entity.type
_entity.pdbx_description
1 polymer ?
#
loop_
_entity_poly.entity_id
_entity_poly.type
_entity_poly.pdbx_seq_one_letter_code
_entity_poly.pdbx_strand_id
1 'polypeptide(L)'
;IRNEMLSQQRQTDWLFKKLNKVMIEECYQYRKNEQPQLNSLFNAKQWEQFVNTAQSKIRMSKQCLAPLVKTAEYWGMNKVQYYEWASMGPKYCDVLAVAASQNPVWEDVRVKLNQLLLRRITEGRFLRKTANPFYLVDLEHLIAWTGKTDFEKKGRRAYTLKYETIAESDLPVDYVLDRFGVI
;
A
#
# COMPACT_ATOMS: atom_id res chain seq x y z
N ILE A 1 -13.98 -25.59 -6.67
CA ILE A 1 -14.15 -26.07 -5.28
C ILE A 1 -12.89 -26.75 -4.70
N ARG A 2 -12.56 -28.02 -4.99
CA ARG A 2 -11.38 -28.70 -4.37
C ARG A 2 -10.04 -28.02 -4.68
N ASN A 3 -9.85 -27.56 -5.92
CA ASN A 3 -8.61 -26.87 -6.33
C ASN A 3 -8.48 -25.45 -5.74
N GLU A 4 -9.59 -24.76 -5.47
CA GLU A 4 -9.57 -23.44 -4.82
C GLU A 4 -9.25 -23.55 -3.33
N MET A 5 -9.82 -24.54 -2.63
CA MET A 5 -9.46 -24.82 -1.23
C MET A 5 -7.97 -25.15 -1.07
N LEU A 6 -7.41 -25.95 -1.98
CA LEU A 6 -5.97 -26.27 -1.99
C LEU A 6 -5.10 -25.05 -2.29
N SER A 7 -5.58 -24.12 -3.13
CA SER A 7 -4.90 -22.86 -3.41
C SER A 7 -4.88 -21.92 -2.19
N GLN A 8 -6.03 -21.78 -1.51
CA GLN A 8 -6.17 -20.99 -0.29
C GLN A 8 -5.32 -21.55 0.87
N GLN A 9 -5.26 -22.87 0.99
CA GLN A 9 -4.44 -23.53 2.01
C GLN A 9 -2.94 -23.30 1.76
N ARG A 10 -2.48 -23.39 0.50
CA ARG A 10 -1.09 -23.05 0.14
C ARG A 10 -0.74 -21.59 0.41
N GLN A 11 -1.66 -20.66 0.14
CA GLN A 11 -1.45 -19.24 0.42
C GLN A 11 -1.36 -18.98 1.93
N THR A 12 -2.17 -19.68 2.72
CA THR A 12 -2.16 -19.59 4.19
C THR A 12 -0.87 -20.17 4.77
N ASP A 13 -0.44 -21.34 4.31
CA ASP A 13 0.81 -21.98 4.72
C ASP A 13 2.03 -21.11 4.35
N TRP A 14 1.98 -20.46 3.20
CA TRP A 14 3.01 -19.52 2.77
C TRP A 14 3.09 -18.29 3.68
N LEU A 15 1.95 -17.72 4.08
CA LEU A 15 1.88 -16.61 5.03
C LEU A 15 2.44 -17.00 6.40
N PHE A 16 2.07 -18.17 6.93
CA PHE A 16 2.62 -18.67 8.20
C PHE A 16 4.13 -18.90 8.11
N LYS A 17 4.62 -19.45 7.00
CA LYS A 17 6.06 -19.66 6.80
C LYS A 17 6.83 -18.34 6.72
N LYS A 18 6.25 -17.30 6.09
CA LYS A 18 6.83 -15.96 6.05
C LYS A 18 6.82 -15.28 7.42
N LEU A 19 5.72 -15.40 8.16
CA LEU A 19 5.63 -14.90 9.53
C LEU A 19 6.69 -15.57 10.43
N ASN A 20 6.80 -16.91 10.37
CA ASN A 20 7.81 -17.64 11.14
C ASN A 20 9.24 -17.22 10.77
N LYS A 21 9.51 -16.96 9.48
CA LYS A 21 10.81 -16.47 9.03
C LYS A 21 11.15 -15.11 9.66
N VAL A 22 10.20 -14.16 9.63
CA VAL A 22 10.37 -12.85 10.28
C VAL A 22 10.56 -13.01 11.79
N MET A 23 9.81 -13.90 12.44
CA MET A 23 9.98 -14.18 13.87
C MET A 23 11.38 -14.73 14.19
N ILE A 24 11.96 -15.60 13.37
CA ILE A 24 13.32 -16.14 13.56
C ILE A 24 14.42 -15.12 13.24
N GLU A 25 14.17 -14.22 12.29
CA GLU A 25 15.14 -13.19 11.87
C GLU A 25 15.19 -12.02 12.85
N GLU A 26 14.03 -11.56 13.33
CA GLU A 26 13.90 -10.33 14.13
C GLU A 26 13.79 -10.59 15.63
N CYS A 27 13.38 -11.80 16.06
CA CYS A 27 13.25 -12.12 17.48
C CYS A 27 14.41 -13.01 17.95
N TYR A 28 15.42 -12.39 18.56
CA TYR A 28 16.59 -13.07 19.13
C TYR A 28 16.21 -14.24 20.07
N GLN A 29 15.15 -14.05 20.87
CA GLN A 29 14.63 -15.04 21.82
C GLN A 29 13.92 -16.23 21.15
N TYR A 30 13.39 -16.04 19.94
CA TYR A 30 12.75 -17.11 19.18
C TYR A 30 13.78 -17.95 18.39
N ARG A 31 14.94 -17.35 18.07
CA ARG A 31 16.06 -18.00 17.35
C ARG A 31 16.86 -18.97 18.22
N LYS A 32 17.05 -18.66 19.50
CA LYS A 32 17.63 -19.59 20.47
C LYS A 32 16.49 -20.42 21.06
N ASN A 33 16.51 -21.74 20.87
CA ASN A 33 15.55 -22.69 21.48
C ASN A 33 15.58 -22.75 23.02
N GLU A 34 16.07 -21.70 23.69
CA GLU A 34 15.91 -21.52 25.12
C GLU A 34 14.48 -21.05 25.32
N GLN A 35 13.63 -21.86 25.96
CA GLN A 35 12.39 -21.33 26.53
C GLN A 35 12.78 -20.09 27.34
N PRO A 36 12.34 -18.88 26.94
CA PRO A 36 12.76 -17.68 27.63
C PRO A 36 12.30 -17.82 29.08
N GLN A 37 13.23 -17.72 30.03
CA GLN A 37 12.83 -17.48 31.42
C GLN A 37 12.08 -16.16 31.42
N LEU A 38 10.74 -16.25 31.37
CA LEU A 38 9.77 -15.18 31.19
C LEU A 38 9.73 -14.20 32.38
N ASN A 39 10.77 -14.19 33.22
CA ASN A 39 10.76 -13.57 34.54
C ASN A 39 11.58 -12.28 34.63
N SER A 40 12.09 -11.71 33.54
CA SER A 40 12.86 -10.46 33.68
C SER A 40 12.83 -9.40 32.58
N LEU A 41 12.08 -9.50 31.46
CA LEU A 41 12.25 -8.47 30.42
C LEU A 41 11.09 -8.13 29.47
N PHE A 42 9.83 -8.28 29.90
CA PHE A 42 8.73 -7.53 29.29
C PHE A 42 7.79 -7.09 30.41
N ASN A 43 7.64 -5.78 30.63
CA ASN A 43 6.58 -5.28 31.50
C ASN A 43 5.25 -5.79 30.92
N ALA A 44 4.39 -6.40 31.75
CA ALA A 44 3.07 -6.91 31.31
C ALA A 44 2.30 -5.85 30.50
N LYS A 45 2.47 -4.58 30.83
CA LYS A 45 1.92 -3.43 30.09
C LYS A 45 2.46 -3.28 28.66
N GLN A 46 3.75 -3.54 28.44
CA GLN A 46 4.36 -3.50 27.11
C GLN A 46 3.91 -4.69 26.24
N TRP A 47 3.78 -5.88 26.84
CA TRP A 47 3.24 -7.05 26.15
C TRP A 47 1.76 -6.86 25.80
N GLU A 48 0.96 -6.34 26.72
CA GLU A 48 -0.44 -5.98 26.48
C GLU A 48 -0.57 -4.93 25.38
N GLN A 49 0.27 -3.87 25.38
CA GLN A 49 0.32 -2.89 24.29
C GLN A 49 0.68 -3.53 22.94
N PHE A 50 1.63 -4.45 22.91
CA PHE A 50 2.00 -5.18 21.71
C PHE A 50 0.83 -6.04 21.18
N VAL A 51 0.20 -6.83 22.05
CA VAL A 51 -0.96 -7.68 21.70
C VAL A 51 -2.12 -6.83 21.21
N ASN A 52 -2.45 -5.73 21.90
CA ASN A 52 -3.50 -4.80 21.48
C ASN A 52 -3.19 -4.18 20.12
N THR A 53 -1.92 -3.80 19.88
CA THR A 53 -1.47 -3.28 18.58
C THR A 53 -1.59 -4.34 17.48
N ALA A 54 -1.17 -5.58 17.75
CA ALA A 54 -1.27 -6.68 16.81
C ALA A 54 -2.73 -7.02 16.47
N GLN A 55 -3.60 -7.11 17.48
CA GLN A 55 -5.04 -7.33 17.29
C GLN A 55 -5.69 -6.19 16.51
N SER A 56 -5.33 -4.93 16.79
CA SER A 56 -5.79 -3.77 16.02
C SER A 56 -5.37 -3.88 14.55
N LYS A 57 -4.10 -4.23 14.28
CA LYS A 57 -3.61 -4.44 12.92
C LYS A 57 -4.33 -5.60 12.21
N ILE A 58 -4.62 -6.70 12.90
CA ILE A 58 -5.41 -7.82 12.36
C ILE A 58 -6.85 -7.39 12.04
N ARG A 59 -7.47 -6.57 12.90
CA ARG A 59 -8.83 -6.06 12.65
C ARG A 59 -8.85 -5.13 11.44
N MET A 60 -7.87 -4.24 11.33
CA MET A 60 -7.72 -3.34 10.18
C MET A 60 -7.45 -4.12 8.89
N SER A 61 -6.59 -5.14 8.92
CA SER A 61 -6.29 -5.96 7.74
C SER A 61 -7.51 -6.75 7.26
N LYS A 62 -8.35 -7.26 8.19
CA LYS A 62 -9.64 -7.90 7.85
C LYS A 62 -10.59 -6.94 7.14
N GLN A 63 -10.69 -5.69 7.61
CA GLN A 63 -11.56 -4.68 6.99
C GLN A 63 -11.04 -4.25 5.61
N CYS A 64 -9.72 -4.22 5.43
CA CYS A 64 -9.11 -3.95 4.13
C CYS A 64 -9.17 -5.13 3.15
N LEU A 65 -9.49 -6.36 3.59
CA LEU A 65 -9.36 -7.55 2.75
C LEU A 65 -10.21 -7.44 1.47
N ALA A 66 -11.52 -7.20 1.59
CA ALA A 66 -12.39 -7.12 0.43
C ALA A 66 -12.02 -5.97 -0.53
N PRO A 67 -11.78 -4.73 -0.06
CA PRO A 67 -11.29 -3.66 -0.93
C PRO A 67 -9.96 -3.98 -1.63
N LEU A 68 -9.03 -4.65 -0.95
CA LEU A 68 -7.73 -5.00 -1.54
C LEU A 68 -7.83 -6.14 -2.55
N VAL A 69 -8.73 -7.11 -2.33
CA VAL A 69 -9.04 -8.14 -3.34
C VAL A 69 -9.59 -7.47 -4.61
N LYS A 70 -10.56 -6.57 -4.46
CA LYS A 70 -11.09 -5.80 -5.59
C LYS A 70 -10.02 -4.96 -6.29
N THR A 71 -9.13 -4.32 -5.53
CA THR A 71 -8.00 -3.58 -6.10
C THR A 71 -7.06 -4.50 -6.88
N ALA A 72 -6.78 -5.69 -6.35
CA ALA A 72 -5.93 -6.68 -7.00
C ALA A 72 -6.53 -7.23 -8.31
N GLU A 73 -7.86 -7.30 -8.43
CA GLU A 73 -8.54 -7.71 -9.68
C GLU A 73 -8.24 -6.75 -10.83
N TYR A 74 -8.11 -5.45 -10.55
CA TYR A 74 -7.82 -4.43 -11.57
C TYR A 74 -6.31 -4.21 -11.76
N TRP A 75 -5.57 -4.00 -10.67
CA TRP A 75 -4.17 -3.55 -10.75
C TRP A 75 -3.15 -4.64 -10.48
N GLY A 76 -3.58 -5.80 -10.00
CA GLY A 76 -2.73 -6.94 -9.69
C GLY A 76 -2.26 -6.97 -8.24
N MET A 77 -2.22 -8.18 -7.68
CA MET A 77 -1.77 -8.43 -6.30
C MET A 77 -0.31 -8.02 -6.04
N ASN A 78 0.54 -8.07 -7.07
CA ASN A 78 1.94 -7.67 -6.96
C ASN A 78 2.09 -6.20 -6.53
N LYS A 79 1.19 -5.31 -6.95
CA LYS A 79 1.18 -3.89 -6.58
C LYS A 79 0.59 -3.69 -5.19
N VAL A 80 -0.50 -4.38 -4.89
CA VAL A 80 -1.10 -4.39 -3.54
C VAL A 80 -0.07 -4.76 -2.47
N GLN A 81 0.75 -5.76 -2.75
CA GLN A 81 1.82 -6.20 -1.86
C GLN A 81 2.99 -5.22 -1.82
N TYR A 82 3.48 -4.79 -2.98
CA TYR A 82 4.63 -3.90 -3.07
C TYR A 82 4.39 -2.56 -2.39
N TYR A 83 3.23 -1.94 -2.63
CA TYR A 83 2.85 -0.69 -1.97
C TYR A 83 2.28 -0.89 -0.56
N GLU A 84 2.28 -2.11 -0.03
CA GLU A 84 1.86 -2.40 1.34
C GLU A 84 0.49 -1.80 1.73
N TRP A 85 -0.47 -1.72 0.79
CA TRP A 85 -1.72 -0.98 1.00
C TRP A 85 -2.57 -1.53 2.15
N ALA A 86 -2.37 -2.79 2.54
CA ALA A 86 -2.95 -3.39 3.73
C ALA A 86 -2.59 -2.68 5.06
N SER A 87 -1.54 -1.87 5.08
CA SER A 87 -1.10 -1.12 6.26
C SER A 87 -1.76 0.26 6.41
N MET A 88 -2.48 0.75 5.39
CA MET A 88 -2.95 2.14 5.31
C MET A 88 -4.29 2.41 6.01
N GLY A 89 -5.00 1.34 6.40
CA GLY A 89 -6.26 1.38 7.14
C GLY A 89 -7.53 1.40 6.27
N PRO A 90 -8.70 1.12 6.88
CA PRO A 90 -9.92 0.77 6.14
C PRO A 90 -10.38 1.83 5.15
N LYS A 91 -10.46 3.10 5.57
CA LYS A 91 -10.88 4.21 4.71
C LYS A 91 -10.00 4.34 3.47
N TYR A 92 -8.69 4.14 3.62
CA TYR A 92 -7.77 4.19 2.50
C TYR A 92 -8.03 3.03 1.54
N CYS A 93 -8.17 1.81 2.07
CA CYS A 93 -8.46 0.62 1.28
C CYS A 93 -9.78 0.76 0.49
N ASP A 94 -10.82 1.33 1.09
CA ASP A 94 -12.11 1.58 0.42
C ASP A 94 -11.96 2.54 -0.77
N VAL A 95 -11.31 3.69 -0.55
CA VAL A 95 -11.08 4.70 -1.60
C VAL A 95 -10.19 4.14 -2.70
N LEU A 96 -9.17 3.37 -2.35
CA LEU A 96 -8.28 2.68 -3.29
C LEU A 96 -9.06 1.72 -4.19
N ALA A 97 -9.98 0.93 -3.63
CA ALA A 97 -10.81 0.01 -4.40
C ALA A 97 -11.77 0.73 -5.36
N VAL A 98 -12.29 1.90 -4.96
CA VAL A 98 -13.08 2.77 -5.84
C VAL A 98 -12.21 3.34 -6.96
N ALA A 99 -11.01 3.84 -6.64
CA ALA A 99 -10.07 4.37 -7.63
C ALA A 99 -9.68 3.32 -8.68
N ALA A 100 -9.39 2.09 -8.23
CA ALA A 100 -9.09 0.97 -9.10
C ALA A 100 -10.26 0.57 -9.99
N SER A 101 -11.48 0.55 -9.43
CA SER A 101 -12.69 0.24 -10.19
C SER A 101 -12.99 1.27 -11.28
N GLN A 102 -12.68 2.55 -11.05
CA GLN A 102 -12.94 3.63 -12.00
C GLN A 102 -11.80 3.80 -13.01
N ASN A 103 -10.58 3.41 -12.65
CA ASN A 103 -9.41 3.46 -13.52
C ASN A 103 -8.77 2.06 -13.58
N PRO A 104 -9.36 1.10 -14.31
CA PRO A 104 -8.97 -0.30 -14.21
C PRO A 104 -7.61 -0.63 -14.84
N VAL A 105 -7.14 0.18 -15.80
CA VAL A 105 -5.90 -0.07 -16.54
C VAL A 105 -4.72 0.56 -15.82
N TRP A 106 -3.77 -0.25 -15.35
CA TRP A 106 -2.63 0.23 -14.57
C TRP A 106 -1.76 1.25 -15.33
N GLU A 107 -1.52 1.02 -16.61
CA GLU A 107 -0.67 1.87 -17.45
C GLU A 107 -1.23 3.30 -17.54
N ASP A 108 -2.56 3.43 -17.56
CA ASP A 108 -3.29 4.70 -17.52
C ASP A 108 -3.21 5.35 -16.13
N VAL A 109 -3.44 4.55 -15.09
CA VAL A 109 -3.35 4.99 -13.69
C VAL A 109 -1.97 5.53 -13.35
N ARG A 110 -0.91 4.87 -13.83
CA ARG A 110 0.47 5.28 -13.62
C ARG A 110 0.73 6.68 -14.17
N VAL A 111 0.23 6.98 -15.36
CA VAL A 111 0.36 8.33 -15.97
C VAL A 111 -0.28 9.38 -15.05
N LYS A 112 -1.52 9.14 -14.63
CA LYS A 112 -2.28 10.06 -13.77
C LYS A 112 -1.64 10.24 -12.38
N LEU A 113 -1.21 9.14 -11.76
CA LEU A 113 -0.57 9.16 -10.44
C LEU A 113 0.77 9.87 -10.48
N ASN A 114 1.60 9.65 -11.51
CA ASN A 114 2.88 10.36 -11.63
C ASN A 114 2.67 11.85 -11.79
N GLN A 115 1.65 12.29 -12.54
CA GLN A 115 1.31 13.72 -12.66
C GLN A 115 0.89 14.33 -11.32
N LEU A 116 0.09 13.59 -10.53
CA LEU A 116 -0.30 14.01 -9.19
C LEU A 116 0.91 14.10 -8.24
N LEU A 117 1.81 13.11 -8.27
CA LEU A 117 3.01 13.06 -7.45
C LEU A 117 4.02 14.14 -7.84
N LEU A 118 4.31 14.31 -9.14
CA LEU A 118 5.22 15.32 -9.64
C LEU A 118 4.76 16.72 -9.24
N ARG A 119 3.47 17.04 -9.39
CA ARG A 119 2.91 18.30 -8.91
C ARG A 119 3.18 18.52 -7.41
N ARG A 120 3.04 17.48 -6.59
CA ARG A 120 3.29 17.61 -5.16
C ARG A 120 4.75 17.93 -4.87
N ILE A 121 5.66 17.25 -5.56
CA ILE A 121 7.09 17.47 -5.43
C ILE A 121 7.44 18.90 -5.86
N THR A 122 6.93 19.37 -6.99
CA THR A 122 7.19 20.74 -7.48
C THR A 122 6.57 21.83 -6.60
N GLU A 123 5.51 21.51 -5.85
CA GLU A 123 4.96 22.35 -4.78
C GLU A 123 5.75 22.25 -3.45
N GLY A 124 6.91 21.59 -3.43
CA GLY A 124 7.77 21.44 -2.25
C GLY A 124 7.26 20.44 -1.22
N ARG A 125 6.33 19.55 -1.59
CA ARG A 125 5.76 18.54 -0.69
C ARG A 125 6.44 17.19 -0.89
N PHE A 126 7.16 16.73 0.12
CA PHE A 126 7.78 15.41 0.11
C PHE A 126 6.76 14.27 0.00
N LEU A 127 7.16 13.20 -0.71
CA LEU A 127 6.45 11.94 -0.75
C LEU A 127 6.66 11.15 0.55
N ARG A 128 5.89 10.07 0.74
CA ARG A 128 6.07 9.20 1.91
C ARG A 128 7.43 8.50 1.82
N LYS A 129 8.07 8.26 2.96
CA LYS A 129 9.27 7.42 3.07
C LYS A 129 8.94 5.92 3.11
N THR A 130 7.86 5.52 2.45
CA THR A 130 7.35 4.15 2.40
C THR A 130 7.20 3.74 0.94
N ALA A 131 7.11 2.44 0.66
CA ALA A 131 6.88 1.97 -0.71
C ALA A 131 5.64 2.60 -1.35
N ASN A 132 4.59 2.90 -0.57
CA ASN A 132 3.41 3.65 -1.04
C ASN A 132 3.65 5.16 -1.06
N PRO A 133 3.73 5.83 -2.23
CA PRO A 133 3.84 7.29 -2.28
C PRO A 133 2.48 8.00 -2.17
N PHE A 134 1.37 7.27 -2.38
CA PHE A 134 0.04 7.86 -2.53
C PHE A 134 -0.58 8.22 -1.18
N TYR A 135 -1.14 9.42 -1.13
CA TYR A 135 -2.02 9.84 -0.05
C TYR A 135 -3.47 9.69 -0.48
N LEU A 136 -4.38 9.70 0.49
CA LEU A 136 -5.82 9.56 0.23
C LEU A 136 -6.31 10.58 -0.81
N VAL A 137 -5.80 11.82 -0.74
CA VAL A 137 -6.14 12.90 -1.68
C VAL A 137 -5.72 12.61 -3.12
N ASP A 138 -4.63 11.86 -3.32
CA ASP A 138 -4.16 11.49 -4.66
C ASP A 138 -5.13 10.47 -5.27
N LEU A 139 -5.61 9.52 -4.46
CA LEU A 139 -6.64 8.56 -4.87
C LEU A 139 -7.99 9.24 -5.14
N GLU A 140 -8.38 10.24 -4.34
CA GLU A 140 -9.59 11.03 -4.58
C GLU A 140 -9.51 11.82 -5.90
N HIS A 141 -8.34 12.33 -6.27
CA HIS A 141 -8.16 12.98 -7.58
C HIS A 141 -8.12 11.98 -8.71
N LEU A 142 -7.52 10.80 -8.50
CA LEU A 142 -7.55 9.72 -9.47
C LEU A 142 -8.99 9.25 -9.77
N ILE A 143 -9.85 9.14 -8.75
CA ILE A 143 -11.29 8.88 -8.90
C ILE A 143 -11.94 9.95 -9.79
N ALA A 144 -11.64 11.22 -9.54
CA ALA A 144 -12.17 12.31 -10.34
C ALA A 144 -11.60 12.36 -11.78
N TRP A 145 -10.49 11.69 -12.06
CA TRP A 145 -9.77 11.69 -13.34
C TRP A 145 -10.11 10.44 -14.17
N THR A 146 -11.33 10.34 -14.68
CA THR A 146 -11.84 9.11 -15.33
C THR A 146 -11.37 8.90 -16.78
N GLY A 147 -10.93 9.96 -17.48
CA GLY A 147 -10.53 9.91 -18.89
C GLY A 147 -9.04 10.03 -19.15
N LYS A 148 -8.65 9.94 -20.43
CA LYS A 148 -7.29 10.20 -20.95
C LYS A 148 -7.14 11.64 -21.45
N THR A 149 -7.63 12.56 -20.64
CA THR A 149 -7.66 14.00 -20.91
C THR A 149 -7.00 14.72 -19.76
N ASP A 150 -6.69 16.00 -19.94
CA ASP A 150 -6.22 16.83 -18.84
C ASP A 150 -7.20 16.82 -17.67
N PHE A 151 -6.66 16.84 -16.45
CA PHE A 151 -7.44 16.92 -15.23
C PHE A 151 -7.49 18.34 -14.73
N GLU A 152 -8.71 18.87 -14.65
CA GLU A 152 -8.97 20.19 -14.08
C GLU A 152 -9.51 20.06 -12.66
N LYS A 153 -8.73 20.52 -11.68
CA LYS A 153 -9.28 20.78 -10.35
C LYS A 153 -9.82 22.20 -10.30
N LYS A 154 -11.10 22.35 -9.97
CA LYS A 154 -11.75 23.65 -9.76
C LYS A 154 -11.78 24.02 -8.27
N GLY A 155 -11.90 25.32 -7.96
CA GLY A 155 -12.04 25.84 -6.60
C GLY A 155 -10.83 26.65 -6.10
N ARG A 156 -10.68 26.76 -4.76
CA ARG A 156 -9.69 27.66 -4.12
C ARG A 156 -8.23 27.42 -4.51
N ARG A 157 -7.87 26.22 -4.93
CA ARG A 157 -6.54 25.87 -5.44
C ARG A 157 -6.71 25.17 -6.78
N ALA A 158 -7.17 25.94 -7.76
CA ALA A 158 -7.38 25.42 -9.11
C ALA A 158 -6.03 25.11 -9.76
N TYR A 159 -5.98 23.99 -10.48
CA TYR A 159 -4.84 23.62 -11.30
C TYR A 159 -5.28 22.64 -12.38
N THR A 160 -4.46 22.54 -13.42
CA THR A 160 -4.62 21.57 -14.50
C THR A 160 -3.41 20.65 -14.53
N LEU A 161 -3.64 19.35 -14.65
CA LEU A 161 -2.61 18.36 -14.90
C LEU A 161 -2.77 17.78 -16.29
N LYS A 162 -1.66 17.68 -17.03
CA LYS A 162 -1.66 17.10 -18.37
C LYS A 162 -1.77 15.59 -18.30
N TYR A 163 -2.53 14.99 -19.22
CA TYR A 163 -2.45 13.55 -19.43
C TYR A 163 -1.22 13.23 -20.29
N GLU A 164 -0.05 13.19 -19.67
CA GLU A 164 1.23 12.92 -20.34
C GLU A 164 2.15 12.06 -19.48
N THR A 165 2.93 11.21 -20.15
CA THR A 165 3.86 10.31 -19.46
C THR A 165 5.07 11.10 -18.97
N ILE A 166 5.52 10.79 -17.76
CA ILE A 166 6.72 11.35 -17.15
C ILE A 166 7.88 10.39 -17.36
N ALA A 167 8.99 10.88 -17.89
CA ALA A 167 10.26 10.17 -18.01
C ALA A 167 11.17 10.48 -16.81
N GLU A 168 12.21 9.67 -16.61
CA GLU A 168 13.21 9.91 -15.54
C GLU A 168 13.89 11.27 -15.69
N SER A 169 14.07 11.77 -16.92
CA SER A 169 14.64 13.09 -17.20
C SER A 169 13.80 14.25 -16.67
N ASP A 170 12.51 14.02 -16.40
CA ASP A 170 11.58 15.03 -15.92
C ASP A 170 11.54 15.08 -14.38
N LEU A 171 12.19 14.11 -13.71
CA LEU A 171 12.18 14.00 -12.25
C LEU A 171 13.26 14.87 -11.60
N PRO A 172 12.99 15.47 -10.43
CA PRO A 172 14.04 16.10 -9.63
C PRO A 172 15.07 15.07 -9.17
N VAL A 173 16.30 15.55 -8.88
CA VAL A 173 17.51 14.72 -8.64
C VAL A 173 17.33 13.60 -7.61
N ASP A 174 16.46 13.78 -6.62
CA ASP A 174 16.26 12.83 -5.51
C ASP A 174 15.11 11.82 -5.74
N TYR A 175 14.53 11.80 -6.94
CA TYR A 175 13.38 10.96 -7.28
C TYR A 175 13.67 10.04 -8.46
N VAL A 176 13.16 8.81 -8.39
CA VAL A 176 13.33 7.78 -9.42
C VAL A 176 12.01 7.05 -9.63
N LEU A 177 11.84 6.42 -10.80
CA LEU A 177 10.69 5.56 -11.02
C LEU A 177 10.91 4.18 -10.38
N ASP A 178 9.91 3.69 -9.68
CA ASP A 178 9.88 2.36 -9.11
C ASP A 178 9.69 1.27 -10.19
N ARG A 179 9.67 0.01 -9.75
CA ARG A 179 9.52 -1.16 -10.64
C ARG A 179 8.19 -1.23 -11.38
N PHE A 180 7.19 -0.44 -10.99
CA PHE A 180 5.90 -0.30 -11.65
C PHE A 180 5.78 1.03 -12.41
N GLY A 181 6.85 1.82 -12.45
CA GLY A 181 6.99 3.09 -13.13
C GLY A 181 6.33 4.26 -12.39
N VAL A 182 6.22 4.19 -11.07
CA VAL A 182 5.70 5.28 -10.23
C VAL A 182 6.85 6.03 -9.54
N ILE A 183 6.77 7.35 -9.41
CA ILE A 183 7.75 8.21 -8.72
C ILE A 183 7.90 7.85 -7.23
#